data_AF-A0A1L5KUW5-F1
#
_entry.id   AF-A0A1L5KUW5-F1
#
_cell.length_a   1.000
_cell.length_b   1.000
_cell.length_c   1.000
_cell.angle_alpha   90.00
_cell.angle_beta   90.00
_cell.angle_gamma   90.00
#
_symmetry.space_group_name_H-M   'P 1'
#
loop_
_entity.id
_entity.type
_entity.pdbx_description
1 polymer ?
#
loop_
_entity_poly.entity_id
_entity_poly.type
_entity_poly.pdbx_seq_one_letter_code
_entity_poly.pdbx_strand_id
1 'polypeptide(L)'
;GERIPPKLRGAFNQIAKKDDLKRLTTRRTRDVLDRALNSIASIYRDVAVLQNNAEDSVGLINLENRSAITELSVRLNRAGAVARLDEVAHARKRLAGNGNPLLVFESLFCALIP
;
A
#
# COMPACT_ATOMS: atom_id res chain seq x y z
N GLY A 1 -20.06 -19.34 31.83
CA GLY A 1 -20.44 -18.54 30.66
C GLY A 1 -21.93 -18.71 30.45
N GLU A 2 -22.70 -17.65 30.63
CA GLU A 2 -24.16 -17.71 30.61
C GLU A 2 -24.68 -18.05 29.21
N ARG A 3 -25.61 -19.00 29.12
CA ARG A 3 -26.09 -19.55 27.84
C ARG A 3 -27.09 -18.58 27.22
N ILE A 4 -26.77 -18.03 26.05
CA ILE A 4 -27.62 -17.02 25.37
C ILE A 4 -29.08 -17.53 25.28
N PRO A 5 -30.05 -16.78 25.84
CA PRO A 5 -31.47 -17.14 25.81
C PRO A 5 -31.95 -17.39 24.38
N PRO A 6 -32.74 -18.45 24.11
CA PRO A 6 -33.16 -18.83 22.75
C PRO A 6 -33.78 -17.69 21.94
N LYS A 7 -34.55 -16.81 22.61
CA LYS A 7 -35.21 -15.64 21.99
C LYS A 7 -34.24 -14.56 21.50
N LEU A 8 -33.01 -14.51 22.05
CA LEU A 8 -32.00 -13.50 21.72
C LEU A 8 -30.95 -14.02 20.73
N ARG A 9 -30.89 -15.33 20.45
CA ARG A 9 -29.91 -15.93 19.54
C ARG A 9 -30.00 -15.38 18.11
N GLY A 10 -31.20 -15.12 17.62
CA GLY A 10 -31.42 -14.56 16.28
C GLY A 10 -30.82 -13.16 16.12
N ALA A 11 -31.09 -12.27 17.08
CA ALA A 11 -30.53 -10.92 17.12
C ALA A 11 -29.00 -10.95 17.28
N PHE A 12 -28.48 -11.81 18.17
CA PHE A 12 -27.05 -11.97 18.38
C PHE A 12 -26.31 -12.47 17.13
N ASN A 13 -26.88 -13.47 16.43
CA ASN A 13 -26.32 -13.98 15.17
C ASN A 13 -26.38 -12.93 14.04
N GLN A 14 -27.44 -12.12 13.96
CA GLN A 14 -27.52 -11.04 12.98
C GLN A 14 -26.47 -9.95 13.21
N ILE A 15 -26.23 -9.58 14.47
CA ILE A 15 -25.19 -8.62 14.85
C ILE A 15 -23.80 -9.17 14.51
N ALA A 16 -23.51 -10.41 14.92
CA ALA A 16 -22.24 -11.06 14.63
C ALA A 16 -21.95 -11.13 13.12
N LYS A 17 -22.93 -11.54 12.30
CA LYS A 17 -22.80 -11.56 10.83
C LYS A 17 -22.53 -10.18 10.24
N LYS A 18 -23.18 -9.14 10.75
CA LYS A 18 -22.98 -7.76 10.30
C LYS A 18 -21.57 -7.27 10.63
N ASP A 19 -21.05 -7.60 11.80
CA ASP A 19 -19.69 -7.22 12.21
C ASP A 19 -18.62 -7.98 11.41
N ASP A 20 -18.84 -9.25 11.08
CA ASP A 20 -17.94 -10.01 10.21
C ASP A 20 -17.92 -9.45 8.78
N LEU A 21 -19.08 -9.11 8.21
CA LEU A 21 -19.17 -8.46 6.91
C LEU A 21 -18.46 -7.10 6.89
N LYS A 22 -18.60 -6.30 7.95
CA LYS A 22 -17.86 -5.05 8.11
C LYS A 22 -16.36 -5.28 8.14
N ARG A 23 -15.88 -6.23 8.95
CA ARG A 23 -14.45 -6.59 9.04
C ARG A 23 -13.89 -7.04 7.69
N LEU A 24 -14.63 -7.88 6.97
CA LEU A 24 -14.24 -8.35 5.64
C LEU A 24 -14.17 -7.20 4.63
N THR A 25 -15.14 -6.28 4.68
CA THR A 25 -15.15 -5.09 3.82
C THR A 25 -13.94 -4.21 4.11
N THR A 26 -13.66 -3.93 5.38
CA THR A 26 -12.49 -3.14 5.79
C THR A 26 -11.18 -3.81 5.36
N ARG A 27 -11.05 -5.12 5.55
CA ARG A 27 -9.86 -5.88 5.13
C ARG A 27 -9.68 -5.83 3.61
N ARG A 28 -10.76 -6.06 2.85
CA ARG A 28 -10.72 -6.00 1.39
C ARG A 28 -10.25 -4.65 0.88
N THR A 29 -10.76 -3.56 1.45
CA THR A 29 -10.30 -2.21 1.11
C THR A 29 -8.83 -2.03 1.44
N ARG A 30 -8.37 -2.46 2.62
CA ARG A 30 -6.97 -2.37 3.02
C ARG A 30 -6.04 -3.15 2.08
N ASP A 31 -6.43 -4.36 1.68
CA ASP A 31 -5.64 -5.20 0.76
C ASP A 31 -5.53 -4.55 -0.64
N VAL A 32 -6.58 -3.86 -1.10
CA VAL A 32 -6.53 -3.10 -2.36
C VAL A 32 -5.57 -1.91 -2.25
N LEU A 33 -5.63 -1.16 -1.15
CA LEU A 33 -4.74 -0.01 -0.93
C LEU A 33 -3.28 -0.43 -0.77
N ASP A 34 -3.02 -1.53 -0.06
CA ASP A 34 -1.65 -2.04 0.10
C ASP A 34 -1.06 -2.53 -1.23
N ARG A 35 -1.86 -3.17 -2.08
CA ARG A 35 -1.44 -3.49 -3.46
C ARG A 35 -1.07 -2.24 -4.25
N ALA A 36 -1.85 -1.17 -4.15
CA ALA A 36 -1.53 0.10 -4.81
C ALA A 36 -0.20 0.67 -4.30
N LEU A 37 0.05 0.66 -2.98
CA LEU A 37 1.34 1.07 -2.42
C LEU A 37 2.49 0.17 -2.89
N ASN A 38 2.26 -1.13 -3.06
CA ASN A 38 3.27 -2.05 -3.58
C ASN A 38 3.60 -1.75 -5.06
N SER A 39 2.61 -1.40 -5.87
CA SER A 39 2.82 -0.93 -7.24
C SER A 39 3.61 0.39 -7.29
N ILE A 40 3.33 1.34 -6.38
CA ILE A 40 4.13 2.57 -6.30
C ILE A 40 5.58 2.26 -5.89
N ALA A 41 5.77 1.37 -4.91
CA ALA A 41 7.09 0.95 -4.46
C ALA A 41 7.91 0.28 -5.58
N SER A 42 7.28 -0.54 -6.44
CA SER A 42 7.99 -1.23 -7.53
C SER A 42 8.61 -0.25 -8.53
N ILE A 43 7.95 0.89 -8.78
CA ILE A 43 8.47 1.95 -9.65
C ILE A 43 9.79 2.52 -9.08
N TYR A 44 9.79 2.92 -7.80
CA TYR A 44 11.00 3.47 -7.18
C TYR A 44 12.09 2.42 -6.94
N ARG A 45 11.72 1.15 -6.77
CA ARG A 45 12.66 0.03 -6.76
C ARG A 45 13.36 -0.10 -8.12
N ASP A 46 12.61 -0.06 -9.22
CA ASP A 46 13.20 -0.16 -10.56
C ASP A 46 14.09 1.05 -10.87
N VAL A 47 13.71 2.26 -10.41
CA VAL A 47 14.61 3.43 -10.43
C VAL A 47 15.92 3.12 -9.70
N ALA A 48 15.86 2.57 -8.48
CA ALA A 48 17.06 2.22 -7.72
C ALA A 48 17.90 1.15 -8.42
N VAL A 49 17.28 0.17 -9.11
CA VAL A 49 17.99 -0.84 -9.90
C VAL A 49 18.76 -0.21 -11.05
N LEU A 50 18.13 0.69 -11.81
CA LEU A 50 18.79 1.41 -12.90
C LEU A 50 19.94 2.27 -12.37
N GLN A 51 19.72 3.03 -11.29
CA GLN A 51 20.73 3.92 -10.72
C GLN A 51 21.95 3.18 -10.13
N ASN A 52 21.82 1.87 -9.85
CA ASN A 52 22.89 1.01 -9.35
C ASN A 52 23.42 0.02 -10.40
N ASN A 53 23.02 0.16 -11.68
CA ASN A 53 23.42 -0.74 -12.77
C ASN A 53 23.15 -2.22 -12.47
N ALA A 54 22.03 -2.52 -11.80
CA ALA A 54 21.69 -3.86 -11.32
C ALA A 54 20.66 -4.58 -12.21
N GLU A 55 20.28 -4.01 -13.36
CA GLU A 55 19.24 -4.56 -14.24
C GLU A 55 19.54 -6.01 -14.65
N ASP A 56 20.80 -6.31 -15.00
CA ASP A 56 21.21 -7.67 -15.40
C ASP A 56 21.13 -8.70 -14.26
N SER A 57 21.19 -8.24 -13.00
CA SER A 57 21.20 -9.12 -11.82
C SER A 57 19.80 -9.40 -11.29
N VAL A 58 18.93 -8.39 -11.27
CA VAL A 58 17.63 -8.48 -10.58
C VAL A 58 16.42 -8.10 -11.46
N GLY A 59 16.66 -7.72 -12.71
CA GLY A 59 15.64 -7.30 -13.68
C GLY A 59 14.88 -6.03 -13.28
N LEU A 60 14.02 -5.55 -14.17
CA LEU A 60 12.98 -4.57 -13.86
C LEU A 60 11.64 -5.27 -13.71
N ILE A 61 10.79 -4.75 -12.83
CA ILE A 61 9.43 -5.27 -12.60
C ILE A 61 8.47 -4.70 -13.66
N ASN A 62 8.55 -3.39 -13.93
CA ASN A 62 7.58 -2.66 -14.74
C ASN A 62 8.14 -2.42 -16.17
N LEU A 63 8.47 -3.51 -16.88
CA LEU A 63 9.15 -3.46 -18.18
C LEU A 63 8.38 -2.64 -19.23
N GLU A 64 7.06 -2.71 -19.22
CA GLU A 64 6.19 -1.94 -20.11
C GLU A 64 6.31 -0.42 -19.90
N ASN A 65 6.79 0.00 -18.73
CA ASN A 65 7.00 1.40 -18.36
C ASN A 65 8.49 1.79 -18.34
N ARG A 66 9.39 0.97 -18.91
CA ARG A 66 10.85 1.16 -18.83
C ARG A 66 11.31 2.57 -19.21
N SER A 67 10.76 3.14 -20.28
CA SER A 67 11.14 4.49 -20.73
C SER A 67 10.84 5.56 -19.68
N ALA A 68 9.64 5.53 -19.08
CA ALA A 68 9.25 6.49 -18.04
C ALA A 68 10.06 6.30 -16.74
N ILE A 69 10.37 5.05 -16.37
CA ILE A 69 11.21 4.74 -15.22
C ILE A 69 12.65 5.20 -15.44
N THR A 70 13.16 5.04 -16.66
CA THR A 70 14.50 5.53 -17.02
C THR A 70 14.56 7.05 -16.91
N GLU A 71 13.56 7.77 -17.43
CA GLU A 71 13.47 9.23 -17.29
C GLU A 71 13.43 9.65 -15.82
N LEU A 72 12.59 9.01 -15.01
CA LEU A 72 12.51 9.27 -13.57
C LEU A 72 13.85 9.01 -12.86
N SER A 73 14.58 7.96 -13.27
CA SER A 73 15.89 7.61 -12.71
C SER A 73 16.97 8.65 -12.95
N VAL A 74 16.86 9.41 -14.05
CA VAL A 74 17.75 10.53 -14.38
C VAL A 74 17.35 11.80 -13.60
N ARG A 75 16.06 12.02 -13.38
CA ARG A 75 15.55 13.19 -12.64
C ARG A 75 15.77 13.12 -11.14
N LEU A 76 15.70 11.92 -10.56
CA LEU A 76 15.96 11.70 -9.13
C LEU A 76 17.43 11.37 -8.90
N ASN A 77 18.00 11.86 -7.79
CA ASN A 77 19.25 11.30 -7.27
C ASN A 77 18.97 10.01 -6.47
N ARG A 78 20.03 9.26 -6.16
CA ARG A 78 19.91 7.99 -5.41
C ARG A 78 19.24 8.14 -4.05
N ALA A 79 19.57 9.19 -3.31
CA ALA A 79 18.96 9.48 -2.01
C ALA A 79 17.46 9.77 -2.14
N GLY A 80 17.05 10.45 -3.22
CA GLY A 80 15.65 10.73 -3.53
C GLY A 80 14.85 9.48 -3.86
N ALA A 81 15.43 8.51 -4.57
CA ALA A 81 14.77 7.21 -4.79
C ALA A 81 14.53 6.47 -3.46
N VAL A 82 15.52 6.44 -2.58
CA VAL A 82 15.41 5.83 -1.24
C VAL A 82 14.37 6.56 -0.39
N ALA A 83 14.41 7.88 -0.33
CA ALA A 83 13.44 8.68 0.43
C ALA A 83 11.99 8.41 -0.01
N ARG A 84 11.75 8.19 -1.31
CA ARG A 84 10.41 7.89 -1.84
C ARG A 84 9.95 6.49 -1.43
N LEU A 85 10.86 5.52 -1.41
CA LEU A 85 10.58 4.19 -0.86
C LEU A 85 10.23 4.25 0.63
N ASP A 86 10.93 5.09 1.39
CA ASP A 86 10.65 5.30 2.83
C ASP A 86 9.27 5.94 3.05
N GLU A 87 8.89 6.93 2.24
CA GLU A 87 7.54 7.54 2.30
C GLU A 87 6.44 6.52 1.99
N VAL A 88 6.65 5.63 1.01
CA VAL A 88 5.71 4.54 0.71
C VAL A 88 5.63 3.55 1.89
N ALA A 89 6.77 3.20 2.50
CA ALA A 89 6.80 2.33 3.68
C ALA A 89 6.09 2.97 4.88
N HIS A 90 6.25 4.28 5.05
CA HIS A 90 5.57 5.05 6.08
C HIS A 90 4.05 5.12 5.86
N ALA A 91 3.59 5.35 4.61
CA ALA A 91 2.18 5.28 4.25
C ALA A 91 1.58 3.89 4.56
N ARG A 92 2.31 2.81 4.23
CA ARG A 92 1.91 1.44 4.55
C ARG A 92 1.74 1.22 6.06
N LYS A 93 2.68 1.73 6.87
CA LYS A 93 2.60 1.68 8.34
C LYS A 93 1.38 2.44 8.87
N ARG A 94 1.06 3.61 8.31
CA ARG A 94 -0.11 4.40 8.70
C ARG A 94 -1.43 3.69 8.38
N LEU A 95 -1.57 3.13 7.17
CA LEU A 95 -2.74 2.30 6.83
C LEU A 95 -2.84 1.08 7.75
N ALA A 96 -1.69 0.48 8.10
CA ALA A 96 -1.67 -0.66 8.99
C ALA A 96 -2.18 -0.33 10.40
N GLY A 97 -1.90 0.89 10.87
CA GLY A 97 -2.35 1.46 12.14
C GLY A 97 -3.73 2.12 12.10
N ASN A 98 -4.61 1.78 11.14
CA ASN A 98 -5.95 2.35 10.98
C ASN A 98 -5.98 3.86 10.68
N GLY A 99 -4.93 4.40 10.05
CA GLY A 99 -4.94 5.77 9.53
C GLY A 99 -6.01 5.97 8.46
N ASN A 100 -6.56 7.19 8.37
CA ASN A 100 -7.55 7.54 7.34
C ASN A 100 -6.91 7.38 5.94
N PRO A 101 -7.42 6.48 5.08
CA PRO A 101 -6.82 6.23 3.77
C PRO A 101 -6.65 7.47 2.90
N LEU A 102 -7.63 8.36 2.87
CA LEU A 102 -7.58 9.56 2.03
C LEU A 102 -6.38 10.44 2.44
N LEU A 103 -6.30 10.78 3.72
CA LEU A 103 -5.21 11.61 4.26
C LEU A 103 -3.83 10.95 4.09
N VAL A 104 -3.76 9.63 4.19
CA VAL A 104 -2.50 8.89 4.00
C VAL A 104 -2.02 9.00 2.56
N PHE A 105 -2.91 8.81 1.58
CA PHE A 105 -2.55 8.94 0.17
C PHE A 105 -2.28 10.39 -0.23
N GLU A 106 -3.04 11.36 0.28
CA GLU A 106 -2.76 12.79 0.06
C GLU A 106 -1.36 13.16 0.56
N SER A 107 -1.03 12.76 1.81
CA SER A 107 0.30 12.99 2.38
C SER A 107 1.40 12.34 1.53
N LEU A 108 1.19 11.09 1.11
CA LEU A 108 2.14 10.36 0.27
C LEU A 108 2.37 11.10 -1.06
N PHE A 109 1.30 11.45 -1.77
CA PHE A 109 1.43 12.11 -3.07
C PHE A 109 2.10 13.48 -2.94
N CYS A 110 1.81 14.26 -1.89
CA CYS A 110 2.55 15.49 -1.61
C CYS A 110 4.06 15.24 -1.44
N ALA A 111 4.46 14.12 -0.83
CA ALA A 111 5.87 13.78 -0.66
C ALA A 111 6.54 13.23 -1.94
N LEU A 112 5.77 12.64 -2.86
CA LEU A 112 6.27 12.08 -4.12
C LEU A 112 6.38 13.12 -5.25
N ILE A 113 5.61 14.21 -5.19
CA ILE A 113 5.71 15.33 -6.11
C ILE A 113 7.02 16.10 -5.82
N PRO A 114 7.87 16.37 -6.83
CA PRO A 114 9.11 17.12 -6.67
C PRO A 114 8.89 18.59 -6.30
#